data_AF-A0A5S5C0C5-F1
#
_entry.id   AF-A0A5S5C0C5-F1
#
_cell.length_a   1.000
_cell.length_b   1.000
_cell.length_c   1.000
_cell.angle_alpha   90.00
_cell.angle_beta   90.00
_cell.angle_gamma   90.00
#
_symmetry.space_group_name_H-M   'P 1'
#
loop_
_entity.id
_entity.type
_entity.pdbx_description
1 polymer ?
#
loop_
_entity_poly.entity_id
_entity_poly.type
_entity_poly.pdbx_seq_one_letter_code
_entity_poly.pdbx_strand_id
1 'polypeptide(L)'
;MKVNAPAPVGHAMVELTEEEAVHVLHPRSIIAFQGAPTLREDKFMDLAGMYRKKKWIRSRMQGPSQFVLGLPAGCTLEPIDIPADSDLMFDFRHVLLYSEGMGMKSRIQKFKTAWITHEWVRMRFSGPGTLGILVTGDLAVLQLDENRPLYVEKSSLVAYPEKANVKLTVYGNPLASQHMQVQWELTGKGPVLIQTGSRDPQLEDQLRGDSVIKRILREVLPFGSIYIK
;
A
#
# COMPACT_ATOMS: atom_id res chain seq x y z
N MET A 1 9.10 -32.40 -18.56
CA MET A 1 7.83 -31.79 -18.12
C MET A 1 7.91 -30.29 -18.41
N LYS A 2 7.05 -29.74 -19.29
CA LYS A 2 6.96 -28.29 -19.52
C LYS A 2 5.72 -27.80 -18.78
N VAL A 3 5.92 -27.03 -17.71
CA VAL A 3 4.83 -26.42 -16.93
C VAL A 3 4.73 -24.96 -17.37
N ASN A 4 3.62 -24.59 -18.00
CA ASN A 4 3.28 -23.21 -18.29
C ASN A 4 2.37 -22.72 -17.16
N ALA A 5 2.95 -22.02 -16.20
CA ALA A 5 2.19 -21.32 -15.17
C ALA A 5 1.96 -19.86 -15.58
N PRO A 6 0.85 -19.22 -15.19
CA PRO A 6 0.67 -17.78 -15.33
C PRO A 6 1.76 -17.04 -14.56
N ALA A 7 1.95 -15.76 -14.89
CA ALA A 7 2.85 -14.89 -14.15
C ALA A 7 2.51 -14.95 -12.65
N PRO A 8 3.51 -15.05 -11.77
CA PRO A 8 3.27 -15.20 -10.35
C PRO A 8 2.49 -14.01 -9.79
N VAL A 9 1.36 -14.29 -9.14
CA VAL A 9 0.54 -13.30 -8.45
C VAL A 9 0.69 -13.49 -6.95
N GLY A 10 0.85 -12.39 -6.19
CA GLY A 10 0.87 -12.41 -4.73
C GLY A 10 2.25 -12.61 -4.10
N HIS A 11 3.33 -12.51 -4.86
CA HIS A 11 4.67 -12.36 -4.30
C HIS A 11 5.56 -11.45 -5.14
N ALA A 12 6.65 -10.97 -4.55
CA ALA A 12 7.73 -10.29 -5.25
C ALA A 12 9.07 -10.94 -4.91
N MET A 13 9.92 -11.14 -5.91
CA MET A 13 11.28 -11.61 -5.74
C MET A 13 12.23 -10.42 -5.77
N VAL A 14 13.12 -10.34 -4.78
CA VAL A 14 14.14 -9.29 -4.69
C VAL A 14 15.51 -9.96 -4.72
N GLU A 15 16.35 -9.51 -5.64
CA GLU A 15 17.74 -9.92 -5.78
C GLU A 15 18.65 -8.76 -5.40
N LEU A 16 19.68 -9.04 -4.61
CA LEU A 16 20.68 -8.07 -4.17
C LEU A 16 22.06 -8.57 -4.58
N THR A 17 22.80 -7.72 -5.28
CA THR A 17 24.22 -7.89 -5.60
C THR A 17 25.10 -7.48 -4.42
N GLU A 18 26.41 -7.78 -4.47
CA GLU A 18 27.34 -7.67 -3.32
C GLU A 18 27.35 -6.30 -2.62
N GLU A 19 27.07 -5.21 -3.34
CA GLU A 19 27.08 -3.84 -2.82
C GLU A 19 25.69 -3.31 -2.45
N GLU A 20 24.64 -4.08 -2.72
CA GLU A 20 23.26 -3.67 -2.51
C GLU A 20 22.77 -4.08 -1.12
N ALA A 21 22.01 -3.17 -0.52
CA ALA A 21 21.26 -3.44 0.68
C ALA A 21 19.90 -2.74 0.64
N VAL A 22 18.90 -3.36 1.25
CA VAL A 22 17.57 -2.79 1.41
C VAL A 22 17.07 -3.00 2.83
N HIS A 23 16.16 -2.15 3.27
CA HIS A 23 15.43 -2.28 4.51
C HIS A 23 13.98 -2.69 4.22
N VAL A 24 13.57 -3.84 4.72
CA VAL A 24 12.19 -4.33 4.67
C VAL A 24 11.45 -3.91 5.94
N LEU A 25 10.38 -3.12 5.79
CA LEU A 25 9.58 -2.58 6.89
C LEU A 25 8.57 -3.59 7.46
N HIS A 26 8.27 -4.64 6.70
CA HIS A 26 7.43 -5.77 7.14
C HIS A 26 8.19 -7.09 7.07
N PRO A 27 9.14 -7.38 7.98
CA PRO A 27 9.96 -8.60 7.97
C PRO A 27 9.19 -9.92 7.87
N ARG A 28 7.96 -9.95 8.40
CA ARG A 28 7.08 -11.13 8.35
C ARG A 28 6.53 -11.45 6.96
N SER A 29 6.65 -10.52 6.02
CA SER A 29 6.34 -10.76 4.61
C SER A 29 7.44 -11.55 3.90
N ILE A 30 8.64 -11.65 4.46
CA ILE A 30 9.72 -12.47 3.89
C ILE A 30 9.37 -13.94 4.09
N ILE A 31 9.00 -14.65 3.03
CA ILE A 31 8.58 -16.05 3.06
C ILE A 31 9.68 -17.02 2.63
N ALA A 32 10.71 -16.53 1.95
CA ALA A 32 11.92 -17.28 1.61
C ALA A 32 13.13 -16.35 1.56
N PHE A 33 14.30 -16.86 1.92
CA PHE A 33 15.58 -16.15 1.87
C PHE A 33 16.68 -17.12 1.45
N GLN A 34 17.52 -16.70 0.51
CA GLN A 34 18.66 -17.44 0.00
C GLN A 34 19.90 -16.54 0.11
N GLY A 35 20.86 -16.94 0.95
CA GLY A 35 22.08 -16.20 1.23
C GLY A 35 22.69 -16.63 2.56
N ALA A 36 23.86 -16.09 2.90
CA ALA A 36 24.43 -16.32 4.23
C ALA A 36 23.51 -15.70 5.31
N PRO A 37 23.23 -16.38 6.44
CA PRO A 37 22.33 -15.85 7.48
C PRO A 37 22.73 -14.48 8.02
N THR A 38 24.03 -14.16 8.00
CA THR A 38 24.60 -12.87 8.43
C THR A 38 24.22 -11.70 7.50
N LEU A 39 23.70 -11.97 6.31
CA LEU A 39 23.23 -10.95 5.36
C LEU A 39 21.84 -10.42 5.70
N ARG A 40 21.17 -10.98 6.72
CA ARG A 40 19.94 -10.44 7.29
C ARG A 40 20.18 -9.95 8.72
N GLU A 41 19.74 -8.73 9.00
CA GLU A 41 19.80 -8.15 10.34
C GLU A 41 18.48 -7.48 10.71
N ASP A 42 17.81 -7.98 11.74
CA ASP A 42 16.55 -7.43 12.22
C ASP A 42 16.80 -6.42 13.34
N LYS A 43 16.26 -5.20 13.21
CA LYS A 43 16.41 -4.11 14.18
C LYS A 43 15.06 -3.50 14.53
N PHE A 44 14.90 -3.09 15.79
CA PHE A 44 13.77 -2.25 16.16
C PHE A 44 13.90 -0.87 15.50
N MET A 45 12.78 -0.34 15.02
CA MET A 45 12.71 1.01 14.48
C MET A 45 12.49 2.00 15.62
N ASP A 46 13.34 3.01 15.70
CA ASP A 46 13.12 4.18 16.55
C ASP A 46 12.29 5.24 15.80
N LEU A 47 11.02 4.90 15.55
CA LEU A 47 10.04 5.86 15.05
C LEU A 47 9.49 6.63 16.25
N ALA A 48 10.14 7.76 16.56
CA ALA A 48 9.74 8.66 17.65
C ALA A 48 8.22 8.88 17.67
N GLY A 49 7.57 8.39 18.73
CA GLY A 49 6.16 8.70 19.04
C GLY A 49 5.07 7.92 18.31
N MET A 50 5.36 6.97 17.40
CA MET A 50 4.28 6.45 16.54
C MET A 50 3.37 5.39 17.17
N TYR A 51 3.84 4.52 18.06
CA TYR A 51 2.98 3.54 18.71
C TYR A 51 3.61 3.10 20.03
N ARG A 52 3.26 3.76 21.15
CA ARG A 52 3.68 3.42 22.53
C ARG A 52 3.40 1.96 22.98
N LYS A 53 2.90 1.07 22.11
CA LYS A 53 2.55 -0.33 22.44
C LYS A 53 3.02 -1.39 21.44
N LYS A 54 3.60 -1.07 20.29
CA LYS A 54 4.10 -2.08 19.34
C LYS A 54 5.49 -1.69 18.83
N LYS A 55 6.51 -2.44 19.25
CA LYS A 55 7.88 -2.30 18.72
C LYS A 55 7.88 -2.80 17.27
N TRP A 56 8.05 -1.88 16.32
CA TRP A 56 8.17 -2.23 14.90
C TRP A 56 9.59 -2.72 14.62
N ILE A 57 9.68 -3.80 13.84
CA ILE A 57 10.95 -4.42 13.43
C ILE A 57 11.12 -4.15 11.95
N ARG A 58 12.32 -3.72 11.55
CA ARG A 58 12.77 -3.71 10.15
C ARG A 58 13.85 -4.75 9.97
N SER A 59 13.94 -5.34 8.78
CA SER A 59 15.02 -6.24 8.39
C SER A 59 15.90 -5.53 7.40
N ARG A 60 17.19 -5.40 7.69
CA ARG A 60 18.21 -5.04 6.72
C ARG A 60 18.62 -6.31 5.99
N MET A 61 18.50 -6.30 4.67
CA MET A 61 18.89 -7.38 3.76
C MET A 61 20.08 -6.89 2.94
N GLN A 62 21.14 -7.69 2.84
CA GLN A 62 22.37 -7.36 2.11
C GLN A 62 22.65 -8.39 1.03
N GLY A 63 23.26 -7.98 -0.07
CA GLY A 63 23.76 -8.93 -1.06
C GLY A 63 25.12 -9.54 -0.70
N PRO A 64 25.53 -10.60 -1.44
CA PRO A 64 24.75 -11.27 -2.47
C PRO A 64 23.66 -12.16 -1.85
N SER A 65 22.39 -11.87 -2.13
CA SER A 65 21.26 -12.64 -1.62
C SER A 65 20.01 -12.46 -2.45
N GLN A 66 19.05 -13.36 -2.25
CA GLN A 66 17.72 -13.29 -2.86
C GLN A 66 16.66 -13.57 -1.79
N PHE A 67 15.52 -12.93 -1.87
CA PHE A 67 14.39 -13.23 -1.01
C PHE A 67 13.04 -13.04 -1.70
N VAL A 68 12.04 -13.74 -1.17
CA VAL A 68 10.67 -13.67 -1.65
C VAL A 68 9.81 -12.99 -0.59
N LEU A 69 9.08 -11.97 -1.02
CA LEU A 69 8.08 -11.27 -0.24
C LEU A 69 6.70 -11.79 -0.60
N GLY A 70 5.98 -12.34 0.37
CA GLY A 70 4.55 -12.60 0.24
C GLY A 70 3.76 -11.30 0.29
N LEU A 71 2.95 -11.05 -0.73
CA LEU A 71 2.10 -9.86 -0.83
C LEU A 71 0.66 -10.22 -0.45
N PRO A 72 -0.11 -9.29 0.15
CA PRO A 72 -1.55 -9.47 0.32
C PRO A 72 -2.25 -9.73 -1.01
N ALA A 73 -3.37 -10.44 -0.98
CA ALA A 73 -4.16 -10.72 -2.16
C ALA A 73 -4.60 -9.41 -2.85
N GLY A 74 -4.47 -9.36 -4.19
CA GLY A 74 -4.81 -8.19 -4.99
C GLY A 74 -3.79 -7.04 -4.91
N CYS A 75 -2.69 -7.21 -4.18
CA CYS A 75 -1.62 -6.22 -4.12
C CYS A 75 -0.41 -6.61 -4.99
N THR A 76 0.21 -5.60 -5.59
CA THR A 76 1.51 -5.68 -6.26
C THR A 76 2.55 -4.85 -5.52
N LEU A 77 3.82 -5.12 -5.79
CA LEU A 77 4.95 -4.34 -5.32
C LEU A 77 5.49 -3.51 -6.48
N GLU A 78 5.34 -2.19 -6.41
CA GLU A 78 5.83 -1.26 -7.42
C GLU A 78 7.10 -0.56 -6.94
N PRO A 79 8.24 -0.69 -7.64
CA PRO A 79 9.43 0.09 -7.34
C PRO A 79 9.26 1.53 -7.83
N ILE A 80 9.56 2.50 -6.95
CA ILE A 80 9.58 3.92 -7.28
C ILE A 80 10.95 4.51 -6.95
N ASP A 81 11.56 5.15 -7.94
CA ASP A 81 12.79 5.91 -7.74
C ASP A 81 12.50 7.23 -7.04
N ILE A 82 13.23 7.47 -5.96
CA ILE A 82 13.14 8.68 -5.16
C ILE A 82 14.41 9.49 -5.41
N PRO A 83 14.30 10.65 -6.10
CA PRO A 83 15.43 11.53 -6.28
C PRO A 83 15.84 12.21 -4.96
N ALA A 84 17.04 12.79 -4.93
CA ALA A 84 17.60 13.43 -3.74
C ALA A 84 16.75 14.61 -3.22
N ASP A 85 16.09 15.32 -4.12
CA ASP A 85 15.26 16.50 -3.84
C ASP A 85 13.77 16.16 -3.63
N SER A 86 13.38 14.89 -3.70
CA SER A 86 12.00 14.45 -3.50
C SER A 86 11.44 14.96 -2.18
N ASP A 87 10.26 15.58 -2.25
CA ASP A 87 9.48 16.04 -1.10
C ASP A 87 8.19 15.23 -0.90
N LEU A 88 8.10 14.04 -1.52
CA LEU A 88 6.93 13.17 -1.39
C LEU A 88 6.81 12.59 0.03
N MET A 89 5.60 12.64 0.54
CA MET A 89 5.17 12.08 1.80
C MET A 89 4.29 10.86 1.55
N PHE A 90 4.77 9.68 1.97
CA PHE A 90 4.11 8.39 1.77
C PHE A 90 3.28 7.99 3.00
N ASP A 91 2.16 7.31 2.81
CA ASP A 91 1.58 6.51 3.90
C ASP A 91 2.59 5.40 4.25
N PHE A 92 2.92 5.26 5.54
CA PHE A 92 3.80 4.18 5.99
C PHE A 92 3.31 2.80 5.55
N ARG A 93 1.99 2.58 5.53
CA ARG A 93 1.38 1.27 5.23
C ARG A 93 1.60 0.81 3.80
N HIS A 94 1.87 1.75 2.90
CA HIS A 94 2.17 1.44 1.51
C HIS A 94 3.66 1.14 1.30
N VAL A 95 4.55 1.37 2.26
CA VAL A 95 5.98 1.16 2.05
C VAL A 95 6.41 -0.20 2.57
N LEU A 96 6.85 -1.08 1.66
CA LEU A 96 7.29 -2.43 2.00
C LEU A 96 8.81 -2.49 2.21
N LEU A 97 9.56 -1.83 1.34
CA LEU A 97 11.03 -1.77 1.41
C LEU A 97 11.58 -0.44 0.90
N TYR A 98 12.82 -0.14 1.26
CA TYR A 98 13.58 0.99 0.72
C TYR A 98 15.07 0.66 0.65
N SER A 99 15.79 1.23 -0.32
CA SER A 99 17.23 0.99 -0.46
C SER A 99 18.04 1.60 0.69
N GLU A 100 19.18 0.99 1.00
CA GLU A 100 20.16 1.52 1.96
C GLU A 100 20.63 2.92 1.53
N GLY A 101 20.99 3.76 2.50
CA GLY A 101 21.44 5.15 2.25
C GLY A 101 20.32 6.17 2.14
N MET A 102 19.06 5.75 1.94
CA MET A 102 17.93 6.67 1.94
C MET A 102 17.64 7.21 3.36
N GLY A 103 17.36 8.51 3.43
CA GLY A 103 16.89 9.15 4.65
C GLY A 103 15.39 8.96 4.85
N MET A 104 14.97 8.62 6.06
CA MET A 104 13.56 8.45 6.43
C MET A 104 13.21 9.41 7.57
N LYS A 105 12.21 10.29 7.36
CA LYS A 105 11.73 11.23 8.37
C LYS A 105 10.22 11.13 8.53
N SER A 106 9.78 10.85 9.76
CA SER A 106 8.36 10.88 10.13
C SER A 106 7.85 12.32 10.17
N ARG A 107 6.66 12.54 9.61
CA ARG A 107 5.91 13.79 9.67
C ARG A 107 4.52 13.51 10.21
N ILE A 108 4.26 14.05 11.40
CA ILE A 108 2.91 14.03 12.01
C ILE A 108 2.20 15.29 11.53
N GLN A 109 1.09 15.12 10.84
CA GLN A 109 0.29 16.26 10.39
C GLN A 109 -0.64 16.74 11.51
N LYS A 110 -0.58 18.05 11.78
CA LYS A 110 -1.38 18.71 12.81
C LYS A 110 -2.78 18.99 12.28
N PHE A 111 -3.66 18.00 12.30
CA PHE A 111 -5.08 18.21 12.02
C PHE A 111 -5.85 18.58 13.29
N LYS A 112 -6.77 19.56 13.19
CA LYS A 112 -7.67 19.93 14.30
C LYS A 112 -8.57 18.76 14.75
N THR A 113 -8.77 17.77 13.87
CA THR A 113 -9.61 16.58 14.07
C THR A 113 -8.79 15.31 14.36
N ALA A 114 -7.59 15.45 14.93
CA ALA A 114 -6.59 14.39 15.13
C ALA A 114 -7.06 13.13 15.90
N TRP A 115 -8.19 13.19 16.60
CA TRP A 115 -8.64 12.10 17.47
C TRP A 115 -9.38 10.95 16.75
N ILE A 116 -9.76 11.12 15.47
CA ILE A 116 -10.75 10.22 14.85
C ILE A 116 -10.14 9.07 14.03
N THR A 117 -8.96 9.20 13.40
CA THR A 117 -8.57 8.24 12.32
C THR A 117 -7.33 7.38 12.55
N HIS A 118 -6.58 7.48 13.66
CA HIS A 118 -5.39 6.64 13.97
C HIS A 118 -4.32 6.50 12.84
N GLU A 119 -4.39 7.33 11.78
CA GLU A 119 -3.64 7.18 10.52
C GLU A 119 -2.96 8.52 10.12
N TRP A 120 -2.07 9.01 10.98
CA TRP A 120 -1.57 10.40 10.90
C TRP A 120 -0.09 10.54 10.56
N VAL A 121 0.57 9.42 10.25
CA VAL A 121 2.01 9.42 10.03
C VAL A 121 2.27 9.20 8.57
N ARG A 122 2.75 10.27 7.95
CA ARG A 122 3.39 10.18 6.65
C ARG A 122 4.89 10.13 6.84
N MET A 123 5.55 9.42 5.95
CA MET A 123 7.01 9.36 5.92
C MET A 123 7.51 10.09 4.69
N ARG A 124 8.44 11.01 4.92
CA ARG A 124 9.26 11.57 3.86
C ARG A 124 10.47 10.66 3.68
N PHE A 125 10.70 10.26 2.44
CA PHE A 125 11.94 9.61 2.02
C PHE A 125 12.78 10.61 1.24
N SER A 126 14.06 10.71 1.58
CA SER A 126 15.04 11.49 0.83
C SER A 126 16.06 10.55 0.21
N GLY A 127 16.17 10.59 -1.11
CA GLY A 127 17.06 9.73 -1.88
C GLY A 127 18.48 10.29 -2.06
N PRO A 128 19.20 9.83 -3.09
CA PRO A 128 18.73 8.92 -4.14
C PRO A 128 18.49 7.50 -3.62
N GLY A 129 17.53 6.78 -4.22
CA GLY A 129 17.26 5.37 -3.91
C GLY A 129 15.90 4.91 -4.40
N THR A 130 15.54 3.66 -4.12
CA THR A 130 14.29 3.05 -4.60
C THR A 130 13.40 2.64 -3.42
N LEU A 131 12.11 2.95 -3.49
CA LEU A 131 11.07 2.47 -2.58
C LEU A 131 10.29 1.34 -3.25
N GLY A 132 10.10 0.23 -2.55
CA GLY A 132 9.11 -0.77 -2.95
C GLY A 132 7.78 -0.47 -2.28
N ILE A 133 6.78 -0.14 -3.07
CA ILE A 133 5.46 0.31 -2.61
C ILE A 133 4.41 -0.75 -2.87
N LEU A 134 3.63 -1.07 -1.84
CA LEU A 134 2.50 -1.96 -1.93
C LEU A 134 1.24 -1.21 -2.40
N VAL A 135 0.70 -1.62 -3.53
CA VAL A 135 -0.51 -1.03 -4.13
C VAL A 135 -1.55 -2.10 -4.39
N THR A 136 -2.83 -1.80 -4.19
CA THR A 136 -3.94 -2.62 -4.70
C THR A 136 -4.31 -2.12 -6.10
N GLY A 137 -4.35 -2.99 -7.09
CA GLY A 137 -4.52 -2.58 -8.49
C GLY A 137 -3.23 -2.00 -9.07
N ASP A 138 -3.31 -0.82 -9.67
CA ASP A 138 -2.19 -0.11 -10.29
C ASP A 138 -1.92 1.23 -9.57
N LEU A 139 -0.82 1.89 -9.90
CA LEU A 139 -0.47 3.22 -9.40
C LEU A 139 -0.76 4.29 -10.45
N ALA A 140 -1.69 5.19 -10.14
CA ALA A 140 -1.95 6.37 -10.96
C ALA A 140 -1.25 7.61 -10.38
N VAL A 141 -0.71 8.45 -11.27
CA VAL A 141 -0.07 9.72 -10.93
C VAL A 141 -0.95 10.87 -11.40
N LEU A 142 -1.36 11.73 -10.47
CA LEU A 142 -2.12 12.95 -10.76
C LEU A 142 -1.28 14.18 -10.38
N GLN A 143 -1.48 15.29 -11.07
CA GLN A 143 -0.78 16.55 -10.74
C GLN A 143 -1.69 17.46 -9.93
N LEU A 144 -1.15 18.03 -8.84
CA LEU A 144 -1.83 19.06 -8.08
C LEU A 144 -1.89 20.38 -8.85
N ASP A 145 -2.97 21.10 -8.58
CA ASP A 145 -3.20 22.47 -9.02
C ASP A 145 -3.40 23.34 -7.76
N GLU A 146 -2.92 24.59 -7.80
CA GLU A 146 -3.04 25.51 -6.66
C GLU A 146 -4.48 25.99 -6.45
N ASN A 147 -5.27 26.06 -7.53
CA ASN A 147 -6.61 26.64 -7.53
C ASN A 147 -7.72 25.61 -7.75
N ARG A 148 -7.39 24.42 -8.27
CA ARG A 148 -8.34 23.33 -8.49
C ARG A 148 -8.10 22.19 -7.52
N PRO A 149 -9.00 21.98 -6.54
CA PRO A 149 -8.84 20.90 -5.57
C PRO A 149 -8.95 19.53 -6.24
N LEU A 150 -8.03 18.64 -5.88
CA LEU A 150 -8.11 17.23 -6.17
C LEU A 150 -8.75 16.51 -4.97
N TYR A 151 -9.78 15.70 -5.22
CA TYR A 151 -10.39 14.86 -4.21
C TYR A 151 -9.96 13.41 -4.41
N VAL A 152 -9.37 12.81 -3.37
CA VAL A 152 -8.89 11.41 -3.40
C VAL A 152 -9.46 10.66 -2.24
N GLU A 153 -9.98 9.45 -2.48
CA GLU A 153 -10.50 8.61 -1.40
C GLU A 153 -9.41 8.38 -0.35
N LYS A 154 -9.77 8.47 0.93
CA LYS A 154 -8.80 8.39 2.03
C LYS A 154 -7.89 7.17 1.91
N SER A 155 -8.45 6.03 1.52
CA SER A 155 -7.78 4.75 1.45
C SER A 155 -6.96 4.52 0.17
N SER A 156 -7.15 5.37 -0.84
CA SER A 156 -6.46 5.28 -2.13
C SER A 156 -5.23 6.20 -2.22
N LEU A 157 -5.06 7.15 -1.29
CA LEU A 157 -3.95 8.10 -1.30
C LEU A 157 -2.64 7.49 -0.78
N VAL A 158 -1.74 7.16 -1.70
CA VAL A 158 -0.41 6.57 -1.42
C VAL A 158 0.59 7.63 -1.00
N ALA A 159 0.75 8.70 -1.78
CA ALA A 159 1.71 9.76 -1.51
C ALA A 159 1.32 11.12 -2.10
N TYR A 160 1.88 12.20 -1.56
CA TYR A 160 1.73 13.57 -2.06
C TYR A 160 2.86 14.49 -1.57
N PRO A 161 3.05 15.68 -2.14
CA PRO A 161 4.16 16.59 -1.79
C PRO A 161 4.00 17.19 -0.38
N GLU A 162 5.11 17.34 0.36
CA GLU A 162 5.13 17.89 1.73
C GLU A 162 4.46 19.26 1.85
N LYS A 163 4.52 20.07 0.79
CA LYS A 163 3.97 21.43 0.75
C LYS A 163 2.50 21.51 0.30
N ALA A 164 1.87 20.39 -0.05
CA ALA A 164 0.46 20.39 -0.45
C ALA A 164 -0.44 20.77 0.74
N ASN A 165 -1.49 21.54 0.47
CA ASN A 165 -2.57 21.77 1.43
C ASN A 165 -3.51 20.57 1.37
N VAL A 166 -3.73 19.92 2.52
CA VAL A 166 -4.52 18.70 2.61
C VAL A 166 -5.53 18.84 3.74
N LYS A 167 -6.78 18.44 3.50
CA LYS A 167 -7.84 18.35 4.53
C LYS A 167 -8.78 17.17 4.26
N LEU A 168 -9.37 16.63 5.33
CA LEU A 168 -10.41 15.61 5.21
C LEU A 168 -11.76 16.27 4.91
N THR A 169 -12.49 15.74 3.94
CA THR A 169 -13.81 16.25 3.55
C THR A 169 -14.67 15.18 2.90
N VAL A 170 -15.94 15.52 2.72
CA VAL A 170 -16.84 14.95 1.71
C VAL A 170 -17.12 16.04 0.66
N TYR A 171 -17.52 15.68 -0.55
CA TYR A 171 -17.83 16.64 -1.62
C TYR A 171 -19.09 16.25 -2.38
N GLY A 172 -19.61 17.18 -3.19
CA GLY A 172 -20.82 16.98 -3.99
C GLY A 172 -22.10 17.42 -3.28
N ASN A 173 -23.24 17.00 -3.83
CA ASN A 173 -24.55 17.29 -3.27
C ASN A 173 -24.82 16.45 -1.99
N PRO A 174 -25.90 16.71 -1.23
CA PRO A 174 -26.19 15.98 0.00
C PRO A 174 -26.29 14.46 -0.16
N LEU A 175 -26.76 13.99 -1.32
CA LEU A 175 -26.83 12.55 -1.59
C LEU A 175 -25.43 11.96 -1.76
N ALA A 176 -24.56 12.61 -2.53
CA ALA A 176 -23.19 12.17 -2.71
C ALA A 176 -22.42 12.15 -1.38
N SER A 177 -22.58 13.19 -0.55
CA SER A 177 -21.87 13.28 0.73
C SER A 177 -22.33 12.25 1.77
N GLN A 178 -23.57 11.73 1.65
CA GLN A 178 -24.09 10.66 2.51
C GLN A 178 -23.60 9.27 2.11
N HIS A 179 -23.33 9.03 0.83
CA HIS A 179 -22.96 7.71 0.31
C HIS A 179 -21.47 7.55 0.03
N MET A 180 -20.69 8.63 0.04
CA MET A 180 -19.27 8.55 -0.24
C MET A 180 -18.41 8.23 0.98
N GLN A 181 -17.31 7.55 0.72
CA GLN A 181 -16.23 7.46 1.70
C GLN A 181 -15.58 8.83 1.92
N VAL A 182 -14.94 9.02 3.07
CA VAL A 182 -14.19 10.24 3.37
C VAL A 182 -13.05 10.41 2.36
N GLN A 183 -12.86 11.65 1.92
CA GLN A 183 -11.88 12.04 0.92
C GLN A 183 -10.82 12.95 1.53
N TRP A 184 -9.64 12.95 0.92
CA TRP A 184 -8.66 14.03 1.04
C TRP A 184 -8.95 15.07 -0.04
N GLU A 185 -9.13 16.32 0.34
CA GLU A 185 -9.04 17.46 -0.58
C GLU A 185 -7.60 17.97 -0.56
N LEU A 186 -6.96 17.99 -1.74
CA LEU A 186 -5.57 18.41 -1.93
C LEU A 186 -5.49 19.59 -2.91
N THR A 187 -4.69 20.61 -2.56
CA THR A 187 -4.24 21.67 -3.49
C THR A 187 -2.74 21.91 -3.35
N GLY A 188 -2.09 22.39 -4.40
CA GLY A 188 -0.66 22.69 -4.38
C GLY A 188 0.03 22.43 -5.72
N LYS A 189 1.30 22.02 -5.67
CA LYS A 189 2.09 21.64 -6.86
C LYS A 189 2.74 20.29 -6.63
N GLY A 190 2.92 19.55 -7.72
CA GLY A 190 3.64 18.29 -7.75
C GLY A 190 2.73 17.06 -7.79
N PRO A 191 3.32 15.87 -7.86
CA PRO A 191 2.59 14.64 -8.12
C PRO A 191 1.92 14.08 -6.86
N VAL A 192 0.72 13.56 -7.04
CA VAL A 192 -0.02 12.72 -6.09
C VAL A 192 -0.06 11.31 -6.64
N LEU A 193 0.30 10.36 -5.79
CA LEU A 193 0.27 8.93 -6.10
C LEU A 193 -0.97 8.32 -5.48
N ILE A 194 -1.76 7.63 -6.29
CA ILE A 194 -2.97 6.94 -5.84
C ILE A 194 -2.98 5.50 -6.33
N GLN A 195 -3.46 4.58 -5.51
CA GLN A 195 -3.75 3.22 -5.95
C GLN A 195 -5.14 3.16 -6.60
N THR A 196 -5.29 2.33 -7.63
CA THR A 196 -6.51 2.27 -8.46
C THR A 196 -7.41 1.08 -8.16
N GLY A 197 -6.97 0.14 -7.32
CA GLY A 197 -7.76 -1.01 -6.92
C GLY A 197 -9.04 -0.60 -6.21
N SER A 198 -10.18 -0.89 -6.84
CA SER A 198 -11.50 -0.66 -6.23
C SER A 198 -11.64 -1.47 -4.96
N ARG A 199 -12.28 -0.86 -3.95
CA ARG A 199 -12.66 -1.52 -2.70
C ARG A 199 -14.17 -1.52 -2.49
N ASP A 200 -14.94 -1.28 -3.55
CA ASP A 200 -16.39 -1.31 -3.49
C ASP A 200 -16.90 -2.76 -3.55
N PRO A 201 -17.33 -3.34 -2.42
CA PRO A 201 -17.80 -4.72 -2.39
C PRO A 201 -19.09 -4.89 -3.19
N GLN A 202 -19.90 -3.82 -3.30
CA GLN A 202 -21.14 -3.85 -4.07
C GLN A 202 -20.83 -3.91 -5.57
N LEU A 203 -19.86 -3.14 -6.04
CA LEU A 203 -19.38 -3.24 -7.41
C LEU A 203 -18.75 -4.62 -7.68
N GLU A 204 -17.92 -5.13 -6.76
CA GLU A 204 -17.37 -6.48 -6.87
C GLU A 204 -18.48 -7.54 -6.95
N ASP A 205 -19.50 -7.44 -6.11
CA ASP A 205 -20.63 -8.37 -6.10
C ASP A 205 -21.47 -8.29 -7.39
N GLN A 206 -21.69 -7.08 -7.91
CA GLN A 206 -22.38 -6.86 -9.19
C GLN A 206 -21.59 -7.44 -10.37
N LEU A 207 -20.28 -7.21 -10.41
CA LEU A 207 -19.40 -7.73 -11.45
C LEU A 207 -19.24 -9.24 -11.37
N ARG A 208 -19.27 -9.82 -10.17
CA ARG A 208 -19.20 -11.26 -9.98
C ARG A 208 -20.47 -11.99 -10.43
N GLY A 209 -21.60 -11.31 -10.63
CA GLY A 209 -22.84 -11.83 -11.27
C GLY A 209 -23.51 -13.06 -10.62
N ASP A 210 -22.87 -13.69 -9.64
CA ASP A 210 -23.10 -15.07 -9.24
C ASP A 210 -23.89 -15.22 -7.94
N SER A 211 -23.98 -14.17 -7.12
CA SER A 211 -24.57 -14.27 -5.78
C SER A 211 -26.10 -14.39 -5.82
N VAL A 212 -26.76 -13.75 -6.79
CA VAL A 212 -28.21 -13.85 -6.96
C VAL A 212 -28.60 -15.21 -7.56
N ILE A 213 -27.89 -15.67 -8.59
CA ILE A 213 -28.15 -16.97 -9.23
C ILE A 213 -27.84 -18.13 -8.28
N LYS A 214 -26.74 -18.09 -7.50
CA LYS A 214 -26.43 -19.14 -6.50
C LYS A 214 -27.39 -19.14 -5.32
N ARG A 215 -27.92 -17.97 -4.91
CA ARG A 215 -28.94 -17.87 -3.85
C ARG A 215 -30.28 -18.42 -4.33
N ILE A 216 -30.69 -18.09 -5.56
CA ILE A 216 -31.89 -18.63 -6.20
C ILE A 216 -31.73 -20.14 -6.44
N LEU A 217 -30.59 -20.63 -6.96
CA LEU A 217 -30.34 -22.07 -7.12
C LEU A 217 -30.37 -22.84 -5.79
N ARG A 218 -29.93 -22.21 -4.68
CA ARG A 218 -29.99 -22.80 -3.33
C ARG A 218 -31.41 -22.79 -2.74
N GLU A 219 -32.23 -21.81 -3.11
CA GLU A 219 -33.63 -21.70 -2.66
C GLU A 219 -34.61 -22.50 -3.56
N VAL A 220 -34.26 -22.73 -4.84
CA VAL A 220 -35.09 -23.42 -5.85
C VAL A 220 -34.74 -24.90 -6.02
N LEU A 221 -33.67 -25.40 -5.39
CA LEU A 221 -33.39 -26.84 -5.29
C LEU A 221 -33.78 -27.40 -3.91
N PRO A 222 -35.07 -27.69 -3.65
CA PRO A 222 -35.42 -28.69 -2.67
C PRO A 222 -35.05 -30.06 -3.29
N PHE A 223 -34.35 -30.91 -2.54
CA PHE A 223 -33.98 -32.29 -2.88
C PHE A 223 -32.74 -32.48 -3.79
N GLY A 224 -31.55 -32.21 -3.23
CA GLY A 224 -30.26 -32.70 -3.75
C GLY A 224 -29.62 -33.81 -2.92
N SER A 225 -30.35 -34.39 -1.97
CA SER A 225 -29.88 -35.51 -1.14
C SER A 225 -30.98 -36.57 -1.07
N ILE A 226 -30.93 -37.53 -2.00
CA ILE A 226 -31.16 -38.97 -1.83
C ILE A 226 -30.91 -39.58 -3.22
N TYR A 227 -29.80 -40.30 -3.36
CA TYR A 227 -29.83 -41.56 -4.09
C TYR A 227 -29.28 -42.62 -3.15
N ILE A 228 -30.20 -43.40 -2.58
CA ILE A 228 -29.93 -44.69 -1.95
C ILE A 228 -30.00 -45.72 -3.09
N LYS A 229 -28.85 -46.23 -3.55
CA LYS A 229 -28.39 -47.64 -3.48
C LYS A 229 -27.10 -47.79 -4.27
#